data_AF-A0A2V5MC54-F1
#
_entry.id   AF-A0A2V5MC54-F1
#
_cell.length_a   1.000
_cell.length_b   1.000
_cell.length_c   1.000
_cell.angle_alpha   90.00
_cell.angle_beta   90.00
_cell.angle_gamma   90.00
#
_symmetry.space_group_name_H-M   'P 1'
#
loop_
_entity.id
_entity.type
_entity.pdbx_description
1 polymer ?
#
loop_
_entity_poly.entity_id
_entity_poly.type
_entity_poly.pdbx_seq_one_letter_code
_entity_poly.pdbx_strand_id
1 'polypeptide(L)' 'VGNNTQLTGATDVYGLGAVLYQLLTGHPPFAGGTTYETVHLVLETQPRQPRLYNPKVDRDLETIC' A
#
# COMPACT_ATOMS: atom_id res chain seq x y z
N VAL A 1 11.43 14.37 -13.59
CA VAL A 1 12.36 13.21 -13.49
C VAL A 1 12.61 13.00 -12.01
N GLY A 2 12.35 11.79 -11.48
CA GLY A 2 12.39 11.51 -10.04
C GLY A 2 13.80 11.61 -9.45
N ASN A 3 13.92 12.18 -8.25
CA ASN A 3 15.20 12.43 -7.61
C ASN A 3 15.61 11.21 -6.76
N ASN A 4 16.12 10.17 -7.43
CA ASN A 4 16.41 8.87 -6.80
C ASN A 4 17.45 8.94 -5.67
N THR A 5 18.25 10.01 -5.62
CA THR A 5 19.22 10.28 -4.55
C THR A 5 18.58 10.66 -3.21
N GLN A 6 17.28 10.97 -3.18
CA GLN A 6 16.53 11.26 -1.95
C GLN A 6 15.76 10.05 -1.42
N LEU A 7 15.75 8.93 -2.14
CA LEU A 7 15.11 7.70 -1.67
C LEU A 7 15.94 7.08 -0.55
N THR A 8 15.25 6.58 0.46
CA THR A 8 15.85 5.92 1.62
C THR A 8 15.24 4.54 1.79
N GLY A 9 15.77 3.73 2.71
CA GLY A 9 15.18 2.43 3.03
C GLY A 9 13.70 2.50 3.48
N ALA A 10 13.19 3.69 3.84
CA ALA A 10 11.76 3.88 4.10
C ALA A 10 10.90 3.57 2.85
N THR A 11 11.42 3.79 1.64
CA THR A 11 10.73 3.42 0.40
C THR A 11 10.61 1.90 0.25
N ASP A 12 11.64 1.14 0.67
CA ASP A 12 11.59 -0.33 0.67
C ASP A 12 10.58 -0.84 1.71
N VAL A 13 10.54 -0.24 2.91
CA VAL A 13 9.54 -0.57 3.95
C VAL A 13 8.12 -0.31 3.44
N TYR A 14 7.90 0.84 2.78
CA TYR A 14 6.61 1.16 2.17
C TYR A 14 6.22 0.14 1.09
N GLY A 15 7.16 -0.22 0.21
CA GLY A 15 6.94 -1.23 -0.83
C GLY A 15 6.61 -2.62 -0.25
N LEU A 16 7.31 -3.04 0.80
CA LEU A 16 7.06 -4.31 1.47
C LEU A 16 5.70 -4.33 2.17
N GLY A 17 5.29 -3.22 2.79
CA GLY A 17 3.94 -3.06 3.33
C GLY A 17 2.84 -3.21 2.27
N ALA A 18 3.05 -2.61 1.09
CA ALA A 18 2.12 -2.76 -0.04
C ALA A 18 2.02 -4.20 -0.56
N VAL A 19 3.14 -4.94 -0.63
CA VAL A 19 3.14 -6.35 -0.99
C VAL A 19 2.42 -7.19 0.06
N LEU A 20 2.72 -6.98 1.35
CA LEU A 20 2.04 -7.67 2.45
C LEU A 20 0.53 -7.43 2.41
N TYR A 21 0.10 -6.18 2.23
CA TYR A 21 -1.30 -5.81 2.06
C TYR A 21 -1.96 -6.64 0.96
N GLN A 22 -1.33 -6.75 -0.20
CA GLN A 22 -1.85 -7.51 -1.31
C GLN A 22 -1.96 -9.01 -1.01
N LEU A 23 -0.98 -9.58 -0.30
CA LEU A 23 -1.04 -10.98 0.11
C LEU A 23 -2.17 -11.25 1.11
N LEU A 24 -2.48 -10.30 2.00
CA LEU A 24 -3.54 -10.43 2.99
C LEU A 24 -4.95 -10.24 2.41
N THR A 25 -5.09 -9.33 1.44
CA THR A 25 -6.40 -8.90 0.91
C THR A 25 -6.71 -9.40 -0.50
N GLY A 26 -5.71 -9.91 -1.22
CA GLY A 26 -5.79 -10.23 -2.65
C GLY A 26 -5.78 -9.02 -3.58
N HIS A 27 -5.73 -7.79 -3.06
CA HIS A 27 -5.84 -6.55 -3.82
C HIS A 27 -4.70 -5.60 -3.45
N PRO A 28 -4.14 -4.83 -4.40
CA PRO A 28 -3.16 -3.81 -4.04
C PRO A 28 -3.82 -2.72 -3.16
N PRO A 29 -3.04 -2.05 -2.29
CA PRO A 29 -3.55 -0.99 -1.40
C PRO A 29 -4.16 0.19 -2.18
N PHE A 30 -3.64 0.46 -3.38
CA PHE A 30 -4.13 1.48 -4.30
C PHE A 30 -4.23 0.90 -5.71
N ALA A 31 -5.35 1.16 -6.39
CA ALA A 31 -5.57 0.77 -7.77
C ALA A 31 -6.41 1.85 -8.48
N GLY A 32 -5.77 2.63 -9.34
CA GLY A 32 -6.41 3.54 -10.29
C GLY A 32 -6.56 2.91 -11.68
N GLY A 33 -7.38 3.48 -12.53
CA GLY A 33 -7.52 3.04 -13.93
C GLY A 33 -6.29 3.38 -14.79
N THR A 34 -5.48 4.34 -14.34
CA THR A 34 -4.19 4.69 -14.94
C THR A 34 -3.06 4.76 -13.90
N THR A 35 -1.81 4.77 -14.37
CA THR A 35 -0.64 4.97 -13.51
C THR A 35 -0.71 6.30 -12.76
N TYR A 36 -1.14 7.37 -13.43
CA TYR A 36 -1.26 8.70 -12.82
C TYR A 36 -2.31 8.69 -11.70
N GLU A 37 -3.47 8.09 -11.93
CA GLU A 37 -4.51 7.96 -10.90
C GLU A 37 -4.03 7.13 -9.71
N THR A 38 -3.27 6.06 -9.95
CA THR A 38 -2.71 5.24 -8.86
C THR A 38 -1.71 6.04 -8.02
N VAL A 39 -0.83 6.83 -8.66
CA VAL A 39 0.10 7.72 -7.95
C VAL A 39 -0.66 8.80 -7.19
N HIS A 40 -1.71 9.37 -7.77
CA HIS A 40 -2.56 10.35 -7.09
C HIS A 40 -3.23 9.75 -5.85
N LEU A 41 -3.74 8.51 -5.93
CA LEU A 41 -4.28 7.79 -4.78
C LEU A 41 -3.23 7.56 -3.70
N VAL A 42 -2.01 7.16 -4.07
CA VAL A 42 -0.90 6.97 -3.13
C VAL A 42 -0.57 8.26 -2.36
N LEU A 43 -0.67 9.42 -3.00
CA LEU A 43 -0.35 10.72 -2.41
C LEU A 43 -1.49 11.30 -1.56
N GLU A 44 -2.73 11.13 -2.00
CA GLU A 44 -3.88 11.88 -1.47
C GLU A 44 -4.82 11.03 -0.60
N THR A 45 -4.69 9.70 -0.63
CA THR A 45 -5.64 8.80 0.04
C THR A 45 -4.94 7.78 0.91
N GLN A 46 -5.66 7.28 1.91
CA GLN A 46 -5.21 6.16 2.73
C GLN A 46 -5.71 4.83 2.17
N PRO A 47 -4.92 3.75 2.30
CA PRO A 47 -5.37 2.42 1.88
C PRO A 47 -6.56 2.00 2.72
N ARG A 48 -7.47 1.24 2.11
CA ARG A 48 -8.63 0.68 2.85
C ARG A 48 -8.14 -0.34 3.87
N GLN A 49 -8.82 -0.46 4.99
CA GLN A 49 -8.47 -1.46 6.00
C GLN A 49 -8.48 -2.88 5.42
N PRO A 50 -7.40 -3.68 5.60
CA PRO A 50 -7.31 -5.04 5.07
C PRO A 50 -8.48 -5.95 5.46
N ARG A 51 -9.02 -5.75 6.67
CA ARG A 51 -10.12 -6.57 7.21
C ARG A 51 -11.46 -6.32 6.52
N LEU A 52 -11.61 -5.21 5.80
CA LEU A 52 -12.77 -4.98 4.93
C LEU A 52 -12.77 -5.95 3.73
N TYR A 53 -11.59 -6.37 3.28
CA TYR A 53 -11.44 -7.36 2.21
C TYR A 53 -11.36 -8.79 2.75
N ASN A 54 -10.65 -8.99 3.84
CA ASN A 54 -10.48 -10.30 4.46
C ASN A 54 -10.65 -10.22 5.99
N PRO A 55 -11.86 -10.48 6.51
CA PRO A 55 -12.15 -10.37 7.95
C PRO A 55 -11.31 -11.28 8.86
N LYS A 56 -10.66 -12.30 8.27
CA LYS A 56 -9.79 -13.26 8.98
C LYS A 56 -8.38 -12.71 9.23
N VAL A 57 -8.03 -11.56 8.67
CA VAL A 57 -6.76 -10.89 8.95
C VAL A 57 -6.74 -10.49 10.43
N ASP A 58 -5.65 -10.87 11.10
CA ASP A 58 -5.41 -10.55 12.50
C ASP A 58 -5.30 -9.02 12.70
N ARG A 59 -5.76 -8.51 13.84
CA ARG A 59 -5.66 -7.08 14.18
C ARG A 59 -4.23 -6.58 14.26
N ASP A 60 -3.31 -7.44 14.70
CA ASP A 60 -1.90 -7.06 14.82
C ASP A 60 -1.29 -6.88 13.42
N LEU A 61 -1.71 -7.69 12.45
CA LEU A 61 -1.31 -7.56 11.05
C LEU A 61 -1.96 -6.36 10.35
N GLU A 62 -3.16 -5.96 10.77
CA GLU A 62 -3.79 -4.72 10.31
C GLU A 62 -3.04 -3.46 10.79
N THR A 63 -2.35 -3.53 11.93
CA THR A 63 -1.68 -2.36 12.55
C THR A 63 -0.37 -1.98 11.83
N ILE A 64 0.24 -2.92 11.11
CA ILE A 64 1.54 -2.74 10.44
C ILE A 64 1.42 -2.47 8.93
N CYS A 65 0.20 -2.43 8.39
CA CYS A 65 -0.10 -2.19 6.98
C CYS A 65 -0.60 -0.77 6.71
#